data_AF-A0A3A5UKL8-F1
#
_entry.id   AF-A0A3A5UKL8-F1
#
_cell.length_a   1.000
_cell.length_b   1.000
_cell.length_c   1.000
_cell.angle_alpha   90.00
_cell.angle_beta   90.00
_cell.angle_gamma   90.00
#
_symmetry.space_group_name_H-M   'P 1'
#
loop_
_entity.id
_entity.type
_entity.pdbx_description
1 polymer ?
#
loop_
_entity_poly.entity_id
_entity_poly.type
_entity_poly.pdbx_seq_one_letter_code
_entity_poly.pdbx_strand_id
1 'polypeptide(L)'
;MKFYRWKSQQACQSFTEEKTVAGLDSPSFEAFEMDRSTLQKRGIVLVLLISSPWLLCQAWIAVGAPDEAFTVMPSCPETSSNCAHLGGGDTYRMDGEYTLTLNATVEQVWTQVERYIDDSSSKVLVDDATDSGERYVHFVERTTFWRFPDDISISVKPLADGSSSQLELHSQSRLGQSDLGVNPNRIDSIYQEIVNGL
;
A
#
# COMPACT_ATOMS: atom_id res chain seq x y z
N MET A 1 11.47 -44.37 -17.71
CA MET A 1 10.64 -45.58 -17.54
C MET A 1 11.18 -46.40 -16.38
N LYS A 2 10.45 -46.50 -15.27
CA LYS A 2 10.37 -47.67 -14.35
C LYS A 2 9.42 -47.31 -13.20
N PHE A 3 8.15 -47.63 -13.42
CA PHE A 3 7.12 -47.70 -12.39
C PHE A 3 7.38 -48.96 -11.55
N TYR A 4 7.48 -48.82 -10.22
CA TYR A 4 7.45 -49.96 -9.32
C TYR A 4 6.02 -50.19 -8.85
N ARG A 5 5.40 -51.21 -9.43
CA ARG A 5 4.09 -51.76 -9.09
C ARG A 5 4.36 -52.91 -8.10
N TRP A 6 4.04 -52.72 -6.83
CA TRP A 6 4.19 -53.79 -5.84
C TRP A 6 2.94 -54.67 -5.83
N LYS A 7 3.16 -55.97 -5.99
CA LYS A 7 2.14 -57.02 -6.14
C LYS A 7 1.57 -57.38 -4.77
N SER A 8 0.25 -57.53 -4.72
CA SER A 8 -0.45 -58.29 -3.69
C SER A 8 -0.01 -59.75 -3.71
N GLN A 9 0.26 -60.33 -2.54
CA GLN A 9 0.16 -61.76 -2.33
C GLN A 9 -0.61 -62.02 -1.04
N GLN A 10 -1.80 -62.57 -1.22
CA GLN A 10 -2.52 -63.35 -0.22
C GLN A 10 -1.76 -64.68 -0.01
N ALA A 11 -1.60 -65.08 1.24
CA ALA A 11 -1.41 -66.47 1.67
C ALA A 11 -2.12 -66.58 3.03
N CYS A 12 -3.23 -67.33 3.13
CA CYS A 12 -3.30 -68.65 3.79
C CYS A 12 -2.58 -68.68 5.15
N GLN A 13 -3.16 -69.11 6.28
CA GLN A 13 -4.26 -70.03 6.53
C GLN A 13 -4.55 -69.99 8.04
N SER A 14 -5.83 -69.99 8.40
CA SER A 14 -6.45 -70.68 9.54
C SER A 14 -5.59 -71.06 10.76
N PHE A 15 -5.84 -70.40 11.90
CA PHE A 15 -5.69 -71.01 13.22
C PHE A 15 -6.98 -70.79 14.00
N THR A 16 -7.76 -71.86 14.12
CA THR A 16 -8.87 -72.01 15.07
C THR A 16 -8.29 -72.19 16.46
N GLU A 17 -8.55 -71.26 17.37
CA GLU A 17 -8.83 -71.62 18.76
C GLU A 17 -9.71 -70.54 19.40
N GLU A 18 -10.94 -70.95 19.67
CA GLU A 18 -11.95 -70.23 20.43
C GLU A 18 -11.57 -70.35 21.91
N LYS A 19 -11.15 -69.25 22.54
CA LYS A 19 -11.15 -69.12 24.00
C LYS A 19 -11.75 -67.78 24.40
N THR A 20 -13.01 -67.87 24.80
CA THR A 20 -13.78 -66.85 25.51
C THR A 20 -13.02 -66.45 26.78
N VAL A 21 -12.46 -65.23 26.79
CA VAL A 21 -12.09 -64.53 28.02
C VAL A 21 -12.97 -63.30 28.11
N ALA A 22 -13.93 -63.38 29.02
CA ALA A 22 -14.79 -62.29 29.40
C ALA A 22 -14.00 -61.20 30.11
N GLY A 23 -14.30 -59.94 29.76
CA GLY A 23 -14.09 -58.79 30.63
C GLY A 23 -12.67 -58.22 30.64
N LEU A 24 -12.47 -57.17 29.84
CA LEU A 24 -11.71 -55.97 30.18
C LEU A 24 -11.98 -54.95 29.06
N ASP A 25 -12.81 -53.95 29.38
CA ASP A 25 -13.21 -52.88 28.47
C ASP A 25 -11.99 -52.20 27.87
N SER A 26 -11.83 -52.32 26.55
CA SER A 26 -10.97 -51.46 25.76
C SER A 26 -11.46 -50.02 25.93
N PRO A 27 -10.61 -49.03 26.26
CA PRO A 27 -11.05 -47.65 26.28
C PRO A 27 -11.49 -47.32 24.85
N SER A 28 -12.76 -47.02 24.67
CA SER A 28 -13.25 -46.42 23.45
C SER A 28 -12.46 -45.14 23.25
N PHE A 29 -11.50 -45.17 22.32
CA PHE A 29 -10.96 -43.95 21.75
C PHE A 29 -12.11 -43.35 20.96
N GLU A 30 -12.97 -42.59 21.65
CA GLU A 30 -13.92 -41.70 21.01
C GLU A 30 -13.08 -40.67 20.25
N ALA A 31 -12.79 -41.00 19.00
CA ALA A 31 -12.35 -40.02 18.03
C ALA A 31 -13.44 -38.95 18.05
N PHE A 32 -13.11 -37.78 18.60
CA PHE A 32 -13.96 -36.62 18.56
C PHE A 32 -14.14 -36.27 17.08
N GLU A 33 -15.18 -36.83 16.45
CA GLU A 33 -15.68 -36.41 15.15
C GLU A 33 -16.19 -34.97 15.33
N MET A 34 -15.26 -34.03 15.28
CA MET A 34 -15.61 -32.63 15.27
C MET A 34 -16.32 -32.37 13.95
N ASP A 35 -17.63 -32.16 14.03
CA ASP A 35 -18.47 -31.85 12.88
C ASP A 35 -17.79 -30.76 12.03
N ARG A 36 -17.68 -31.02 10.71
CA ARG A 36 -17.06 -30.13 9.73
C ARG A 36 -17.66 -28.71 9.82
N SER A 37 -18.94 -28.60 10.16
CA SER A 37 -19.59 -27.30 10.37
C SER A 37 -19.04 -26.56 11.60
N THR A 38 -18.73 -27.29 12.67
CA THR A 38 -18.16 -26.75 13.91
C THR A 38 -16.70 -26.34 13.70
N LEU A 39 -15.92 -27.12 12.96
CA LEU A 39 -14.58 -26.77 12.51
C LEU A 39 -14.56 -25.50 11.65
N GLN A 40 -15.49 -25.40 10.68
CA GLN A 40 -15.65 -24.21 9.83
C GLN A 40 -16.02 -22.97 10.65
N LYS A 41 -16.98 -23.08 11.57
CA LYS A 41 -17.36 -21.96 12.46
C LYS A 41 -16.20 -21.49 13.33
N ARG A 42 -15.45 -22.42 13.94
CA ARG A 42 -14.25 -22.10 14.74
C ARG A 42 -13.18 -21.42 13.89
N GLY A 43 -12.95 -21.91 12.67
CA GLY A 43 -12.01 -21.29 11.72
C GLY A 43 -12.41 -19.85 11.37
N ILE A 44 -13.69 -19.60 11.06
CA ILE A 44 -14.19 -18.25 10.75
C ILE A 44 -13.99 -17.31 11.95
N VAL A 45 -14.34 -17.75 13.16
CA VAL A 45 -14.16 -16.94 14.38
C VAL A 45 -12.69 -16.60 14.60
N LEU A 46 -11.78 -17.56 14.40
CA LEU A 46 -10.34 -17.30 14.53
C LEU A 46 -9.85 -16.29 13.49
N VAL A 47 -10.28 -16.40 12.22
CA VAL A 47 -9.92 -15.44 11.17
C VAL A 47 -10.42 -14.03 11.52
N LEU A 48 -11.65 -13.91 12.00
CA LEU A 48 -12.22 -12.62 12.43
C LEU A 48 -11.47 -12.03 13.64
N LEU A 49 -11.12 -12.86 14.63
CA LEU A 49 -10.36 -12.40 15.79
C LEU A 49 -8.97 -11.89 15.38
N ILE A 50 -8.28 -12.62 14.52
CA ILE A 50 -6.94 -12.24 14.03
C ILE A 50 -6.99 -10.97 13.16
N SER A 51 -8.02 -10.81 12.32
CA SER A 51 -8.16 -9.64 11.45
C SER A 51 -8.76 -8.42 12.15
N SER A 52 -9.45 -8.60 13.27
CA SER A 52 -10.16 -7.53 13.97
C SER A 52 -9.29 -6.32 14.33
N PRO A 53 -8.02 -6.45 14.79
CA PRO A 53 -7.22 -5.28 15.10
C PRO A 53 -6.90 -4.46 13.85
N TRP A 54 -6.58 -5.12 12.73
CA TRP A 54 -6.31 -4.44 11.46
C TRP A 54 -7.56 -3.72 10.94
N LEU A 55 -8.74 -4.35 11.00
CA LEU A 55 -10.00 -3.73 10.60
C LEU A 55 -10.36 -2.52 11.47
N LEU A 56 -10.13 -2.61 12.78
CA LEU A 56 -10.33 -1.48 13.70
C LEU A 56 -9.37 -0.33 13.40
N CYS A 57 -8.10 -0.61 13.10
CA CYS A 57 -7.15 0.40 12.65
C CYS A 57 -7.61 1.05 11.35
N GLN A 58 -8.08 0.28 10.36
CA GLN A 58 -8.59 0.82 9.11
C GLN A 58 -9.80 1.74 9.31
N ALA A 59 -10.75 1.34 10.17
CA ALA A 59 -11.89 2.16 10.53
C ALA A 59 -11.45 3.47 11.22
N TRP A 60 -10.47 3.39 12.13
CA TRP A 60 -9.91 4.57 12.79
C TRP A 60 -9.25 5.54 11.80
N ILE A 61 -8.43 5.03 10.88
CA ILE A 61 -7.75 5.84 9.85
C ILE A 61 -8.78 6.55 8.97
N ALA A 62 -9.82 5.83 8.53
CA ALA A 62 -10.86 6.39 7.67
C ALA A 62 -11.64 7.54 8.32
N VAL A 63 -11.83 7.50 9.64
CA VAL A 63 -12.52 8.56 10.39
C VAL A 63 -11.56 9.67 10.82
N GLY A 64 -10.32 9.33 11.19
CA GLY A 64 -9.34 10.25 11.74
C GLY A 64 -8.63 11.13 10.71
N ALA A 65 -8.70 10.79 9.43
CA ALA A 65 -8.05 11.53 8.35
C ALA A 65 -8.99 11.76 7.16
N PRO A 66 -10.02 12.62 7.33
CA PRO A 66 -10.89 12.99 6.22
C PRO A 66 -10.10 13.66 5.10
N ASP A 67 -10.67 13.62 3.89
CA ASP A 67 -10.08 14.31 2.73
C ASP A 67 -10.34 15.80 2.82
N GLU A 68 -9.27 16.58 2.91
CA GLU A 68 -9.27 18.04 2.93
C GLU A 68 -8.49 18.52 1.72
N ALA A 69 -9.03 19.45 0.95
CA ALA A 69 -8.41 19.95 -0.27
C ALA A 69 -7.40 21.07 0.04
N PHE A 70 -6.18 20.96 -0.48
CA PHE A 70 -5.18 22.04 -0.46
C PHE A 70 -5.19 22.75 -1.79
N THR A 71 -5.53 24.04 -1.79
CA THR A 71 -5.52 24.89 -3.00
C THR A 71 -4.22 25.68 -3.16
N VAL A 72 -3.31 25.55 -2.20
CA VAL A 72 -2.00 26.22 -2.19
C VAL A 72 -0.95 25.22 -1.75
N MET A 73 0.28 25.37 -2.27
CA MET A 73 1.39 24.50 -1.92
C MET A 73 1.71 24.63 -0.41
N PRO A 74 1.64 23.53 0.36
CA PRO A 74 1.96 23.55 1.79
C PRO A 74 3.48 23.49 2.03
N SER A 75 3.89 23.91 3.23
CA SER A 75 5.28 23.84 3.69
C SER A 75 5.44 22.81 4.82
N CYS A 76 6.63 22.22 4.93
CA CYS A 76 6.94 21.27 6.00
C CYS A 76 7.34 22.01 7.28
N PRO A 77 6.79 21.64 8.46
CA PRO A 77 7.33 22.10 9.74
C PRO A 77 8.77 21.61 9.95
N GLU A 78 9.64 22.42 10.56
CA GLU A 78 11.09 22.10 10.70
C GLU A 78 11.38 20.78 11.43
N THR A 79 10.49 20.34 12.33
CA THR A 79 10.63 19.11 13.12
C THR A 79 9.78 17.94 12.60
N SER A 80 9.14 18.10 11.44
CA SER A 80 8.27 17.08 10.88
C SER A 80 9.03 15.83 10.45
N SER A 81 8.59 14.67 10.93
CA SER A 81 9.13 13.38 10.48
C SER A 81 8.23 12.64 9.51
N ASN A 82 7.18 13.29 9.01
CA ASN A 82 6.17 12.73 8.12
C ASN A 82 5.89 13.64 6.91
N CYS A 83 6.77 14.59 6.63
CA CYS A 83 6.67 15.54 5.52
C CYS A 83 7.97 15.52 4.72
N ALA A 84 7.84 15.66 3.40
CA ALA A 84 8.94 15.88 2.47
C ALA A 84 8.51 16.95 1.46
N HIS A 85 9.46 17.79 1.05
CA HIS A 85 9.20 18.89 0.13
C HIS A 85 10.41 19.16 -0.75
N LEU A 86 10.15 19.50 -2.00
CA LEU A 86 11.16 19.73 -3.01
C LEU A 86 10.72 20.86 -3.96
N GLY A 87 11.36 22.01 -3.90
CA GLY A 87 11.06 23.15 -4.79
C GLY A 87 10.61 24.38 -4.02
N GLY A 88 10.11 25.40 -4.72
CA GLY A 88 9.61 26.62 -4.07
C GLY A 88 10.67 27.45 -3.32
N GLY A 89 11.95 27.09 -3.44
CA GLY A 89 13.05 27.70 -2.68
C GLY A 89 13.39 26.98 -1.37
N ASP A 90 12.75 25.85 -1.07
CA ASP A 90 13.04 25.01 0.09
C ASP A 90 13.21 23.54 -0.31
N THR A 91 13.93 22.76 0.51
CA THR A 91 14.11 21.33 0.31
C THR A 91 14.14 20.67 1.67
N TYR A 92 13.13 19.85 1.96
CA TYR A 92 12.94 19.23 3.26
C TYR A 92 12.92 17.72 3.12
N ARG A 93 13.85 17.06 3.83
CA ARG A 93 14.00 15.60 3.87
C ARG A 93 14.19 14.92 2.49
N MET A 94 14.83 15.62 1.57
CA MET A 94 15.23 15.08 0.27
C MET A 94 16.76 15.07 0.20
N ASP A 95 17.37 13.88 0.18
CA ASP A 95 18.83 13.70 0.25
C ASP A 95 19.51 13.60 -1.13
N GLY A 96 18.73 13.61 -2.22
CA GLY A 96 19.22 13.53 -3.60
C GLY A 96 19.59 14.88 -4.23
N GLU A 97 20.28 14.83 -5.37
CA GLU A 97 20.49 16.00 -6.23
C GLU A 97 19.36 16.10 -7.26
N TYR A 98 18.59 17.18 -7.20
CA TYR A 98 17.42 17.40 -8.05
C TYR A 98 17.58 18.65 -8.92
N THR A 99 17.22 18.55 -10.19
CA THR A 99 17.13 19.68 -11.11
C THR A 99 15.66 20.06 -11.26
N LEU A 100 15.26 21.11 -10.55
CA LEU A 100 13.86 21.54 -10.49
C LEU A 100 13.48 22.57 -11.56
N THR A 101 14.48 23.07 -12.30
CA THR A 101 14.26 23.86 -13.52
C THR A 101 14.44 22.94 -14.72
N LEU A 102 13.32 22.56 -15.33
CA LEU A 102 13.26 21.62 -16.44
C LEU A 102 13.26 22.39 -17.75
N ASN A 103 14.06 21.94 -18.72
CA ASN A 103 14.07 22.48 -20.09
C ASN A 103 12.91 21.89 -20.90
N ALA A 104 11.69 22.06 -20.39
CA ALA A 104 10.44 21.57 -20.94
C ALA A 104 9.30 22.53 -20.57
N THR A 105 8.30 22.65 -21.45
CA THR A 105 7.13 23.50 -21.19
C THR A 105 6.26 22.89 -20.08
N VAL A 106 5.39 23.71 -19.50
CA VAL A 106 4.46 23.28 -18.45
C VAL A 106 3.62 22.09 -18.94
N GLU A 107 3.15 22.11 -20.19
CA GLU A 107 2.31 21.06 -20.76
C GLU A 107 3.05 19.72 -20.91
N GLN A 108 4.33 19.75 -21.26
CA GLN A 108 5.15 18.54 -21.39
C GLN A 108 5.35 17.88 -20.02
N VAL A 109 5.68 18.68 -19.00
CA VAL A 109 5.82 18.20 -17.63
C VAL A 109 4.48 17.71 -17.09
N TRP A 110 3.40 18.46 -17.33
CA TRP A 110 2.07 18.14 -16.84
C TRP A 110 1.52 16.84 -17.42
N THR A 111 1.84 16.54 -18.68
CA THR A 111 1.48 15.25 -19.30
C THR A 111 2.06 14.07 -18.50
N GLN A 112 3.28 14.19 -17.95
CA GLN A 112 3.86 13.14 -17.12
C GLN A 112 3.24 13.08 -15.73
N VAL A 113 2.83 14.22 -15.18
CA VAL A 113 2.09 14.28 -13.91
C VAL A 113 0.74 13.57 -14.03
N GLU A 114 -0.03 13.87 -15.09
CA GLU A 114 -1.31 13.21 -15.37
C GLU A 114 -1.13 11.70 -15.55
N ARG A 115 -0.09 11.29 -16.30
CA ARG A 115 0.24 9.88 -16.47
C ARG A 115 0.54 9.19 -15.14
N TYR A 116 1.32 9.81 -14.27
CA TYR A 116 1.63 9.25 -12.94
C TYR A 116 0.34 9.09 -12.10
N ILE A 117 -0.53 10.09 -12.10
CA ILE A 117 -1.80 10.07 -11.35
C ILE A 117 -2.71 8.93 -11.86
N ASP A 118 -2.80 8.76 -13.18
CA ASP A 118 -3.58 7.71 -13.81
C ASP A 118 -3.02 6.31 -13.48
N ASP A 119 -1.70 6.12 -13.61
CA ASP A 119 -1.02 4.85 -13.33
C ASP A 119 -1.12 4.45 -11.85
N SER A 120 -1.08 5.43 -10.94
CA SER A 120 -1.23 5.21 -9.50
C SER A 120 -2.68 5.04 -9.03
N SER A 121 -3.67 5.29 -9.90
CA SER A 121 -5.10 5.30 -9.55
C SER A 121 -5.40 6.21 -8.33
N SER A 122 -4.70 7.35 -8.28
CA SER A 122 -4.75 8.28 -7.16
C SER A 122 -6.08 9.04 -7.10
N LYS A 123 -6.51 9.41 -5.88
CA LYS A 123 -7.72 10.23 -5.71
C LYS A 123 -7.36 11.70 -5.80
N VAL A 124 -7.66 12.34 -6.92
CA VAL A 124 -7.50 13.79 -7.10
C VAL A 124 -8.55 14.54 -6.26
N LEU A 125 -8.09 15.54 -5.50
CA LEU A 125 -8.95 16.44 -4.70
C LEU A 125 -9.02 17.84 -5.29
N VAL A 126 -7.92 18.33 -5.86
CA VAL A 126 -7.82 19.63 -6.55
C VAL A 126 -7.02 19.43 -7.83
N ASP A 127 -7.48 20.05 -8.91
CA ASP A 127 -6.75 20.20 -10.17
C ASP A 127 -7.08 21.60 -10.69
N ASP A 128 -6.11 22.50 -10.54
CA ASP A 128 -6.25 23.92 -10.83
C ASP A 128 -5.23 24.35 -11.87
N ALA A 129 -5.67 25.25 -12.76
CA ALA A 129 -4.84 25.94 -13.71
C ALA A 129 -5.06 27.45 -13.55
N THR A 130 -3.97 28.20 -13.38
CA THR A 130 -4.05 29.66 -13.25
C THR A 130 -3.91 30.33 -14.62
N ASP A 131 -4.44 31.55 -14.75
CA ASP A 131 -4.28 32.37 -15.96
C ASP A 131 -2.82 32.67 -16.31
N SER A 132 -1.91 32.53 -15.34
CA SER A 132 -0.47 32.72 -15.52
C SER A 132 0.24 31.53 -16.20
N GLY A 133 -0.48 30.43 -16.44
CA GLY A 133 0.06 29.19 -17.00
C GLY A 133 0.61 28.23 -15.95
N GLU A 134 0.55 28.55 -14.66
CA GLU A 134 0.86 27.59 -13.59
C GLU A 134 -0.24 26.53 -13.48
N ARG A 135 0.19 25.27 -13.32
CA ARG A 135 -0.67 24.11 -13.08
C ARG A 135 -0.39 23.57 -11.67
N TYR A 136 -1.45 23.25 -10.94
CA TYR A 136 -1.38 22.75 -9.56
C TYR A 136 -2.36 21.60 -9.37
N VAL A 137 -1.91 20.52 -8.74
CA VAL A 137 -2.76 19.37 -8.41
C VAL A 137 -2.49 18.95 -6.97
N HIS A 138 -3.56 18.57 -6.29
CA HIS A 138 -3.51 17.91 -5.00
C HIS A 138 -4.28 16.61 -5.08
N PHE A 139 -3.62 15.50 -4.74
CA PHE A 139 -4.21 14.18 -4.72
C PHE A 139 -3.76 13.40 -3.49
N VAL A 140 -4.48 12.31 -3.22
CA VAL A 140 -4.24 11.44 -2.06
C VAL A 140 -3.84 10.06 -2.53
N GLU A 141 -2.70 9.61 -2.02
CA GLU A 141 -2.30 8.21 -2.11
C GLU A 141 -2.40 7.51 -0.77
N ARG A 142 -2.50 6.19 -0.80
CA ARG A 142 -2.62 5.37 0.40
C ARG A 142 -1.56 4.28 0.43
N THR A 143 -0.89 4.14 1.57
CA THR A 143 0.06 3.05 1.79
C THR A 143 -0.60 1.68 1.63
N THR A 144 0.11 0.67 1.12
CA THR A 144 -0.50 -0.60 0.69
C THR A 144 -1.14 -1.39 1.84
N PHE A 145 -0.44 -1.54 2.96
CA PHE A 145 -0.90 -2.40 4.06
C PHE A 145 -1.81 -1.69 5.06
N TRP A 146 -1.40 -0.51 5.51
CA TRP A 146 -2.13 0.27 6.51
C TRP A 146 -3.10 1.27 5.92
N ARG A 147 -2.98 1.61 4.63
CA ARG A 147 -3.84 2.58 3.94
C ARG A 147 -3.87 3.96 4.58
N PHE A 148 -2.79 4.34 5.27
CA PHE A 148 -2.60 5.72 5.72
C PHE A 148 -2.65 6.64 4.50
N PRO A 149 -3.49 7.70 4.55
CA PRO A 149 -3.57 8.69 3.50
C PRO A 149 -2.39 9.66 3.59
N ASP A 150 -1.70 9.82 2.47
CA ASP A 150 -0.64 10.79 2.25
C ASP A 150 -1.14 11.82 1.23
N ASP A 151 -1.07 13.10 1.58
CA ASP A 151 -1.38 14.21 0.69
C ASP A 151 -0.16 14.51 -0.19
N ILE A 152 -0.39 14.66 -1.50
CA ILE A 152 0.65 14.96 -2.47
C ILE A 152 0.20 16.16 -3.29
N SER A 153 1.03 17.20 -3.29
CA SER A 153 0.81 18.42 -4.08
C SER A 153 1.94 18.58 -5.08
N ILE A 154 1.57 18.90 -6.32
CA ILE A 154 2.50 19.16 -7.41
C ILE A 154 2.14 20.50 -8.04
N SER A 155 3.11 21.40 -8.16
CA SER A 155 3.00 22.65 -8.91
C SER A 155 4.04 22.69 -10.02
N VAL A 156 3.62 23.17 -11.19
CA VAL A 156 4.49 23.43 -12.33
C VAL A 156 4.26 24.86 -12.79
N LYS A 157 5.31 25.69 -12.70
CA LYS A 157 5.27 27.11 -13.06
C LYS A 157 6.08 27.37 -14.32
N PRO A 158 5.60 28.17 -15.29
CA PRO A 158 6.40 28.55 -16.45
C PRO A 158 7.54 29.50 -16.04
N LEU A 159 8.71 29.37 -16.68
CA LEU A 159 9.77 30.38 -16.60
C LEU A 159 9.57 31.46 -17.66
N ALA A 160 10.26 32.59 -17.47
CA ALA A 160 10.19 33.75 -18.37
C ALA A 160 10.64 33.48 -19.82
N ASP A 161 11.37 32.38 -20.06
CA ASP A 161 11.80 31.98 -21.40
C ASP A 161 10.68 31.30 -22.21
N GLY A 162 9.59 30.87 -21.56
CA GLY A 162 8.45 30.18 -22.18
C GLY A 162 8.76 28.75 -22.66
N SER A 163 9.99 28.27 -22.52
CA SER A 163 10.43 26.93 -22.90
C SER A 163 10.86 26.07 -21.72
N SER A 164 11.06 26.69 -20.56
CA SER A 164 11.42 26.00 -19.32
C SER A 164 10.31 26.13 -18.28
N SER A 165 10.30 25.22 -17.32
CA SER A 165 9.36 25.21 -16.20
C SER A 165 10.06 24.91 -14.88
N GLN A 166 9.46 25.36 -13.78
CA GLN A 166 9.89 25.06 -12.43
C GLN A 166 8.93 24.04 -11.82
N LEU A 167 9.47 22.93 -11.34
CA LEU A 167 8.75 21.86 -10.67
C LEU A 167 8.85 22.02 -9.15
N GLU A 168 7.72 21.88 -8.48
CA GLU A 168 7.61 21.91 -7.02
C GLU A 168 6.73 20.74 -6.55
N LEU A 169 7.26 19.93 -5.64
CA LEU A 169 6.65 18.70 -5.15
C LEU A 169 6.56 18.73 -3.62
N HIS A 170 5.44 18.25 -3.10
CA HIS A 170 5.22 18.12 -1.67
C HIS A 170 4.51 16.80 -1.37
N SER A 171 4.91 16.13 -0.29
CA SER A 171 4.21 14.94 0.21
C SER A 171 4.21 14.89 1.73
N GLN A 172 3.04 14.70 2.32
CA GLN A 172 2.86 14.69 3.78
C GLN A 172 1.80 13.68 4.21
N SER A 173 2.12 12.88 5.24
CA SER A 173 1.14 11.98 5.85
C SER A 173 0.20 12.75 6.79
N ARG A 174 -1.11 12.50 6.70
CA ARG A 174 -2.09 13.14 7.60
C ARG A 174 -2.01 12.67 9.04
N LEU A 175 -1.62 11.40 9.20
CA LEU A 175 -1.58 10.72 10.49
C LEU A 175 -0.17 10.19 10.75
N GLY A 176 0.16 10.14 12.03
CA GLY A 176 1.44 9.62 12.49
C GLY A 176 2.50 10.71 12.57
N GLN A 177 3.50 10.44 13.41
CA GLN A 177 4.65 11.33 13.60
C GLN A 177 5.76 11.05 12.58
N SER A 178 5.78 9.84 12.01
CA SER A 178 6.79 9.40 11.07
C SER A 178 6.19 8.63 9.91
N ASP A 179 6.76 8.83 8.72
CA ASP A 179 6.41 8.17 7.47
C ASP A 179 7.35 7.00 7.09
N LEU A 180 8.36 6.69 7.93
CA LEU A 180 9.41 5.70 7.64
C LEU A 180 10.11 5.91 6.28
N GLY A 181 10.17 7.16 5.80
CA GLY A 181 10.76 7.50 4.51
C GLY A 181 9.83 7.28 3.31
N VAL A 182 8.55 6.94 3.51
CA VAL A 182 7.60 6.75 2.40
C VAL A 182 7.45 8.04 1.58
N ASN A 183 7.28 9.20 2.20
CA ASN A 183 7.07 10.46 1.47
C ASN A 183 8.30 10.93 0.69
N PRO A 184 9.53 10.93 1.23
CA PRO A 184 10.69 11.29 0.40
C PRO A 184 10.93 10.29 -0.74
N ASN A 185 10.78 8.99 -0.50
CA ASN A 185 10.89 7.97 -1.57
C ASN A 185 9.81 8.17 -2.66
N ARG A 186 8.62 8.63 -2.27
CA ARG A 186 7.53 8.92 -3.19
C ARG A 186 7.83 10.13 -4.06
N ILE A 187 8.26 11.24 -3.46
CA ILE A 187 8.67 12.43 -4.21
C ILE A 187 9.80 12.08 -5.18
N ASP A 188 10.78 11.29 -4.74
CA ASP A 188 11.86 10.82 -5.61
C ASP A 188 11.32 10.01 -6.79
N SER A 189 10.44 9.03 -6.54
CA SER A 189 9.80 8.24 -7.60
C SER A 189 9.02 9.11 -8.59
N ILE A 190 8.20 10.06 -8.09
CA ILE A 190 7.43 10.97 -8.93
C ILE A 190 8.37 11.82 -9.80
N TYR A 191 9.40 12.39 -9.19
CA TYR A 191 10.39 13.20 -9.89
C TYR A 191 11.06 12.40 -11.01
N GLN A 192 11.48 11.16 -10.74
CA GLN A 192 12.11 10.31 -11.74
C GLN A 192 11.16 9.96 -12.89
N GLU A 193 9.89 9.65 -12.61
CA GLU A 193 8.89 9.38 -13.65
C GLU A 193 8.67 10.61 -14.55
N ILE A 194 8.58 11.80 -13.94
CA ILE A 194 8.45 13.06 -14.69
C ILE A 194 9.68 13.27 -15.57
N VAL A 195 10.89 13.23 -15.00
CA VAL A 195 12.13 13.55 -15.73
C VAL A 195 12.44 12.51 -16.80
N ASN A 196 12.20 11.23 -16.55
CA ASN A 196 12.41 10.17 -17.54
C ASN A 196 11.37 10.18 -18.67
N GLY A 197 10.22 10.82 -18.44
CA GLY A 197 9.15 10.97 -19.42
C GLY A 197 9.30 12.18 -20.35
N LEU A 198 10.26 13.07 -20.08
CA LEU A 198 10.57 14.26 -20.90
C LEU A 198 11.58 13.95 -22.00
#